data_AF-A0A7R9NCB7-F1
#
_entry.id   AF-A0A7R9NCB7-F1
#
_cell.length_a   1.000
_cell.length_b   1.000
_cell.length_c   1.000
_cell.angle_alpha   90.00
_cell.angle_beta   90.00
_cell.angle_gamma   90.00
#
_symmetry.space_group_name_H-M   'P 1'
#
loop_
_entity.id
_entity.type
_entity.pdbx_description
1 polymer ?
#
loop_
_entity_poly.entity_id
_entity_poly.type
_entity_poly.pdbx_seq_one_letter_code
_entity_poly.pdbx_strand_id
1 'polypeptide(L)'
;MGREPNLVEQGCFLNLWSEHCAYRSSAPLLEDLPTSGDDVVIGPGDDAGVVKLTDSLYLAIGMESHNHPSYVDPYNGAATGVGGIVRDVPLDGCSSDCAYGSSLFWTALT
;
A
#
# COMPACT_ATOMS: atom_id res chain seq x y z
N MET A 1 -7.01 3.64 27.79
CA MET A 1 -7.42 5.06 27.87
C MET A 1 -8.02 5.45 29.23
N GLY A 2 -8.34 4.52 30.14
CA GLY A 2 -8.79 4.86 31.51
C GLY A 2 -10.14 5.59 31.59
N ARG A 3 -10.82 5.77 30.46
CA ARG A 3 -12.15 6.36 30.29
C ARG A 3 -12.82 5.77 29.06
N GLU A 4 -14.13 5.98 28.97
CA GLU A 4 -14.90 5.67 27.76
C GLU A 4 -14.49 6.58 26.59
N PRO A 5 -14.38 6.06 25.36
CA PRO A 5 -14.11 6.86 24.19
C PRO A 5 -15.35 7.70 23.82
N ASN A 6 -15.12 8.95 23.40
CA ASN A 6 -16.20 9.77 22.82
C ASN A 6 -16.53 9.31 21.38
N LEU A 7 -17.58 9.87 20.78
CA LEU A 7 -18.04 9.44 19.44
C LEU A 7 -16.97 9.56 18.35
N VAL A 8 -16.12 10.59 18.38
CA VAL A 8 -15.06 10.78 17.39
C VAL A 8 -14.00 9.69 17.55
N GLU A 9 -13.59 9.42 18.79
CA GLU A 9 -12.62 8.38 19.10
C GLU A 9 -13.15 7.00 18.74
N GLN A 10 -14.42 6.72 19.01
CA GLN A 10 -15.08 5.49 18.58
C GLN A 10 -15.02 5.34 17.05
N GLY A 11 -15.31 6.41 16.30
CA GLY A 11 -15.16 6.42 14.84
C GLY A 11 -13.73 6.12 14.37
N CYS A 12 -12.73 6.71 15.03
CA CYS A 12 -11.32 6.41 14.76
C CYS A 12 -11.00 4.94 15.05
N PHE A 13 -11.43 4.37 16.17
CA PHE A 13 -11.22 2.96 16.48
C PHE A 13 -11.90 2.05 15.45
N LEU A 14 -13.13 2.36 15.03
CA LEU A 14 -13.83 1.54 14.03
C LEU A 14 -13.10 1.50 12.70
N ASN A 15 -12.53 2.63 12.26
CA ASN A 15 -11.79 2.70 11.00
C ASN A 15 -10.37 2.11 11.13
N LEU A 16 -9.56 2.65 12.04
CA LEU A 16 -8.15 2.28 12.18
C LEU A 16 -7.96 0.85 12.65
N TRP A 17 -8.91 0.29 13.41
CA TRP A 17 -8.85 -1.09 13.90
C TRP A 17 -9.55 -2.08 12.95
N SER A 18 -10.01 -1.61 11.78
CA SER A 18 -10.52 -2.50 10.73
C SER A 18 -9.41 -3.40 10.19
N GLU A 19 -9.77 -4.53 9.57
CA GLU A 19 -8.76 -5.40 8.96
C GLU A 19 -8.00 -4.71 7.83
N HIS A 20 -8.68 -3.83 7.08
CA HIS A 20 -8.11 -3.08 5.98
C HIS A 20 -6.98 -2.13 6.43
N CYS A 21 -7.08 -1.56 7.64
CA CYS A 21 -6.06 -0.65 8.16
C CYS A 21 -5.03 -1.33 9.07
N ALA A 22 -5.46 -2.26 9.91
CA ALA A 22 -4.61 -2.81 10.98
C ALA A 22 -3.99 -4.17 10.64
N TYR A 23 -4.39 -4.81 9.54
CA TYR A 23 -3.85 -6.12 9.12
C TYR A 23 -3.84 -7.17 10.24
N ARG A 24 -4.85 -7.18 11.12
CA ARG A 24 -4.78 -7.91 12.40
C ARG A 24 -4.60 -9.42 12.22
N SER A 25 -5.19 -9.98 11.18
CA SER A 25 -5.09 -11.41 10.89
C SER A 25 -3.87 -11.78 10.07
N SER A 26 -3.36 -10.82 9.28
CA SER A 26 -2.31 -11.06 8.28
C SER A 26 -0.92 -10.60 8.73
N ALA A 27 -0.81 -9.59 9.59
CA ALA A 27 0.46 -9.07 10.08
C ALA A 27 1.40 -10.16 10.63
N PRO A 28 0.95 -11.10 11.49
CA PRO A 28 1.83 -12.17 11.99
C PRO A 28 2.39 -13.08 10.89
N LEU A 29 1.68 -13.23 9.76
CA LEU A 29 2.13 -14.04 8.63
C LEU A 29 3.06 -13.26 7.71
N LEU A 30 2.86 -11.94 7.60
CA LEU A 30 3.68 -11.06 6.76
C LEU A 30 5.04 -10.78 7.39
N GLU A 31 5.14 -10.82 8.73
CA GLU A 31 6.40 -10.67 9.48
C GLU A 31 7.43 -11.77 9.13
N ASP A 32 6.99 -12.95 8.69
CA ASP A 32 7.86 -14.07 8.32
C ASP A 32 8.46 -13.92 6.90
N LEU A 33 8.01 -12.95 6.11
CA LEU A 33 8.53 -12.75 4.76
C LEU A 33 9.95 -12.15 4.77
N PRO A 34 10.81 -12.52 3.82
CA PRO A 34 12.10 -11.88 3.65
C PRO A 34 11.90 -10.44 3.15
N THR A 35 12.31 -9.47 3.96
CA THR A 35 12.05 -8.03 3.72
C THR A 35 13.31 -7.19 3.63
N SER A 36 14.48 -7.83 3.70
CA SER A 36 15.79 -7.18 3.60
C SER A 36 16.68 -7.89 2.59
N GLY A 37 17.61 -7.14 2.01
CA GLY A 37 18.59 -7.63 1.03
C GLY A 37 19.47 -6.49 0.55
N ASP A 38 20.60 -6.81 -0.07
CA ASP A 38 21.62 -5.81 -0.47
C ASP A 38 21.07 -4.75 -1.45
N ASP A 39 20.11 -5.15 -2.28
CA ASP A 39 19.47 -4.28 -3.27
C ASP A 39 18.16 -3.64 -2.76
N VAL A 40 17.73 -3.93 -1.53
CA VAL A 40 16.52 -3.32 -0.94
C VAL A 40 16.89 -1.97 -0.35
N VAL A 41 16.40 -0.90 -0.98
CA VAL A 41 16.64 0.48 -0.54
C VAL A 41 15.58 0.92 0.47
N ILE A 42 14.32 0.61 0.18
CA ILE A 42 13.17 0.85 1.06
C ILE A 42 12.39 -0.45 1.16
N GLY A 43 12.33 -1.02 2.37
CA GLY A 43 11.57 -2.22 2.69
C GLY A 43 10.10 -1.91 3.04
N PRO A 44 9.36 -2.90 3.56
CA PRO A 44 7.98 -2.69 4.01
C PRO A 44 7.92 -1.70 5.18
N GLY A 45 6.92 -0.81 5.17
CA GLY A 45 6.68 0.18 6.22
C GLY A 45 6.51 1.60 5.69
N ASP A 46 6.97 1.86 4.46
CA ASP A 46 6.66 3.06 3.67
C ASP A 46 5.58 2.75 2.62
N ASP A 47 5.13 3.80 1.91
CA ASP A 47 4.04 3.73 0.93
C ASP A 47 4.37 2.86 -0.32
N ALA A 48 5.66 2.65 -0.61
CA ALA A 48 6.11 1.73 -1.66
C ALA A 48 7.48 1.11 -1.35
N GLY A 49 7.72 -0.10 -1.86
CA GLY A 49 9.02 -0.75 -1.80
C GLY A 49 9.94 -0.22 -2.90
N VAL A 50 11.22 -0.01 -2.58
CA VAL A 50 12.22 0.46 -3.57
C VAL A 50 13.39 -0.50 -3.60
N VAL A 51 13.71 -0.98 -4.79
CA VAL A 51 14.86 -1.85 -5.05
C VAL A 51 15.82 -1.23 -6.06
N LYS A 52 17.11 -1.43 -5.85
CA LYS A 52 18.17 -1.02 -6.76
C LYS A 52 18.28 -2.03 -7.91
N LEU A 53 18.30 -1.56 -9.14
CA LEU A 53 18.54 -2.40 -10.33
C LEU A 53 19.97 -2.24 -10.86
N THR A 54 20.52 -1.02 -10.80
CA THR A 54 21.90 -0.70 -11.15
C THR A 54 22.42 0.42 -10.24
N ASP A 55 23.69 0.80 -10.36
CA ASP A 55 24.25 1.92 -9.58
C ASP A 55 23.53 3.26 -9.75
N SER A 56 22.82 3.45 -10.86
CA SER A 56 22.06 4.67 -11.14
C SER A 56 20.55 4.44 -11.28
N LEU A 57 20.07 3.19 -11.32
CA LEU A 57 18.68 2.86 -11.59
C LEU A 57 18.00 2.18 -10.42
N TYR A 58 16.84 2.71 -10.04
CA TYR A 58 15.99 2.19 -8.97
C TYR A 58 14.59 1.89 -9.52
N LEU A 59 13.92 0.93 -8.91
CA LEU A 59 12.54 0.55 -9.16
C LEU A 59 11.72 0.74 -7.88
N ALA A 60 10.79 1.69 -7.93
CA ALA A 60 9.73 1.81 -6.93
C ALA A 60 8.52 0.99 -7.38
N ILE A 61 8.06 0.11 -6.51
CA ILE A 61 6.92 -0.77 -6.77
C ILE A 61 5.97 -0.74 -5.57
N GLY A 62 4.70 -0.52 -5.88
CA GLY A 62 3.58 -0.67 -4.97
C GLY A 62 2.51 -1.52 -5.63
N MET A 63 1.72 -2.22 -4.83
CA MET A 63 0.57 -2.99 -5.28
C MET A 63 -0.58 -2.81 -4.29
N GLU A 64 -1.72 -2.36 -4.80
CA GLU A 64 -2.94 -2.14 -4.03
C GLU A 64 -4.10 -2.93 -4.67
N SER A 65 -5.17 -3.13 -3.89
CA SER A 65 -6.42 -3.69 -4.38
C SER A 65 -7.57 -2.74 -4.02
N HIS A 66 -8.56 -2.61 -4.91
CA HIS A 66 -9.72 -1.76 -4.69
C HIS A 66 -11.02 -2.55 -4.94
N ASN A 67 -11.08 -3.75 -4.36
CA ASN A 67 -12.03 -4.80 -4.74
C ASN A 67 -13.46 -4.46 -4.33
N HIS A 68 -13.69 -4.10 -3.07
CA HIS A 68 -15.03 -3.85 -2.56
C HIS A 68 -15.71 -2.65 -3.26
N PRO A 69 -15.03 -1.51 -3.47
CA PRO A 69 -15.63 -0.39 -4.22
C PRO A 69 -15.83 -0.74 -5.70
N SER A 70 -14.91 -1.47 -6.33
CA SER A 70 -15.04 -1.90 -7.73
C SER A 70 -16.17 -2.91 -7.94
N TYR A 71 -16.51 -3.70 -6.92
CA TYR A 71 -17.70 -4.56 -6.97
C TYR A 71 -19.00 -3.74 -7.03
N VAL A 72 -19.06 -2.61 -6.32
CA VAL A 72 -20.24 -1.74 -6.27
C VAL A 72 -20.34 -0.86 -7.52
N ASP A 73 -19.23 -0.24 -7.93
CA ASP A 73 -19.12 0.58 -9.13
C ASP A 73 -17.79 0.29 -9.83
N PRO A 74 -17.81 -0.55 -10.90
CA PRO A 74 -16.58 -0.98 -11.55
C PRO A 74 -15.73 0.15 -12.12
N TYR A 75 -16.36 1.20 -12.67
CA TYR A 75 -15.62 2.27 -13.32
C TYR A 75 -14.98 3.19 -12.28
N ASN A 76 -15.80 3.71 -11.35
CA ASN A 76 -15.30 4.65 -10.35
C ASN A 76 -14.45 3.95 -9.29
N GLY A 77 -14.76 2.70 -8.95
CA GLY A 77 -13.96 1.87 -8.06
C GLY A 77 -12.57 1.59 -8.62
N ALA A 78 -12.47 1.24 -9.91
CA ALA A 78 -11.17 1.06 -10.54
C ALA A 78 -10.40 2.38 -10.64
N ALA A 79 -11.07 3.47 -11.05
CA ALA A 79 -10.44 4.78 -11.19
C ALA A 79 -9.86 5.31 -9.87
N THR A 80 -10.57 5.11 -8.76
CA THR A 80 -10.10 5.51 -7.41
C THR A 80 -8.94 4.64 -6.93
N GLY A 81 -8.94 3.34 -7.23
CA GLY A 81 -7.78 2.47 -6.96
C GLY A 81 -6.53 2.87 -7.75
N VAL A 82 -6.68 3.21 -9.04
CA VAL A 82 -5.57 3.77 -9.84
C VAL A 82 -5.05 5.07 -9.22
N GLY A 83 -5.96 5.96 -8.79
CA GLY A 83 -5.58 7.20 -8.14
C GLY A 83 -4.91 7.00 -6.77
N GLY A 84 -5.22 5.94 -6.03
CA GLY A 84 -4.55 5.52 -4.80
C GLY A 84 -3.09 5.20 -5.06
N ILE A 85 -2.83 4.13 -5.80
CA ILE A 85 -1.47 3.64 -6.02
C ILE A 85 -0.53 4.64 -6.70
N VAL A 86 -1.06 5.54 -7.55
CA VAL A 86 -0.26 6.61 -8.18
C VAL A 86 0.18 7.68 -7.16
N ARG A 87 -0.57 7.88 -6.07
CA ARG A 87 -0.18 8.79 -4.98
C ARG A 87 0.83 8.14 -4.03
N ASP A 88 0.68 6.84 -3.81
CA ASP A 88 1.46 6.10 -2.81
C ASP A 88 2.87 5.78 -3.30
N VAL A 89 3.05 5.48 -4.60
CA VAL A 89 4.40 5.33 -5.16
C VAL A 89 5.07 6.71 -5.20
N PRO A 90 6.07 6.98 -4.33
CA PRO A 90 6.58 8.33 -4.15
C PRO A 90 7.24 8.84 -5.43
N LEU A 91 6.90 10.08 -5.80
CA LEU A 91 7.59 10.84 -6.85
C LEU A 91 8.84 11.54 -6.31
N ASP A 92 8.87 11.82 -5.00
CA ASP A 92 9.92 12.59 -4.34
C ASP A 92 11.01 11.67 -3.78
N GLY A 93 12.11 11.57 -4.54
CA GLY A 93 13.31 10.83 -4.15
C GLY A 93 14.14 10.35 -5.35
N CYS A 94 13.51 10.24 -6.52
CA CYS A 94 14.15 9.70 -7.72
C CYS A 94 14.66 10.82 -8.65
N SER A 95 15.90 11.25 -8.44
CA SER A 95 16.63 12.09 -9.39
C SER A 95 16.85 11.34 -10.71
N SER A 96 16.27 11.85 -11.80
CA SER A 96 16.55 11.64 -13.25
C SER A 96 16.65 10.23 -13.85
N ASP A 97 17.06 9.20 -13.10
CA ASP A 97 17.43 7.87 -13.61
C ASP A 97 16.64 6.76 -12.89
N CYS A 98 15.33 6.91 -12.73
CA CYS A 98 14.49 5.94 -12.02
C CYS A 98 13.46 5.31 -12.97
N ALA A 99 13.38 3.98 -13.00
CA ALA A 99 12.39 3.26 -13.79
C ALA A 99 11.16 3.00 -12.92
N TYR A 100 10.00 3.51 -13.36
CA TYR A 100 8.75 3.39 -12.63
C TYR A 100 7.99 2.14 -13.07
N GLY A 101 7.59 1.30 -12.11
CA GLY A 101 6.74 0.14 -12.35
C GLY A 101 5.58 0.12 -11.37
N SER A 102 4.45 0.70 -11.74
CA SER A 102 3.19 0.52 -11.00
C SER A 102 2.45 -0.69 -11.56
N SER A 103 2.30 -1.76 -10.78
CA SER A 103 1.44 -2.89 -11.15
C SER A 103 0.07 -2.75 -10.47
N LEU A 104 -0.95 -2.40 -11.25
CA LEU A 104 -2.35 -2.51 -10.86
C LEU A 104 -2.79 -3.97 -11.05
N PHE A 105 -3.06 -4.69 -9.96
CA PHE A 105 -3.64 -6.03 -10.06
C PHE A 105 -5.16 -5.90 -10.22
N TRP A 106 -5.64 -6.11 -11.44
CA TRP A 106 -7.07 -6.20 -11.75
C TRP A 106 -7.58 -7.56 -11.26
N THR A 107 -8.13 -7.64 -10.04
CA THR A 107 -8.94 -8.80 -9.64
C THR A 107 -10.40 -8.51 -9.95
N ALA A 108 -10.80 -8.73 -11.21
CA ALA A 108 -12.16 -9.22 -11.46
C ALA A 108 -12.14 -10.73 -11.33
N LEU A 109 -12.21 -11.19 -10.08
CA LEU A 109 -12.59 -12.56 -9.76
C LEU A 109 -13.48 -12.51 -8.52
N THR A 110 -14.71 -12.03 -8.72
CA THR A 110 -15.99 -12.69 -8.35
C THR A 110 -17.10 -12.08 -9.18
#